data_AF-A0A2T4I8A2-F1
#
_entry.id   AF-A0A2T4I8A2-F1
#
_cell.length_a   1.000
_cell.length_b   1.000
_cell.length_c   1.000
_cell.angle_alpha   90.00
_cell.angle_beta   90.00
_cell.angle_gamma   90.00
#
_symmetry.space_group_name_H-M   'P 1'
#
loop_
_entity.id
_entity.type
_entity.pdbx_description
1 polymer ?
#
loop_
_entity_poly.entity_id
_entity_poly.type
_entity_poly.pdbx_seq_one_letter_code
_entity_poly.pdbx_strand_id
1 'polypeptide(L)'
;MTLRDLAYDSTQVQRRFTLGVALAGMVLATICAGLANVDWASWQWAIVLFVAFDLIGGVAAMTMPPAIRKLRPPDEPLRPVLFAAFHVHPFIICLALPEIEIETMAVLYGLAVAGVAALNLLPVRQHRSALALAWCVGALSILALLDGSVGLEWLAPAYMLKLTGSHSVPAAD
;
A
#
# COMPACT_ATOMS: atom_id res chain seq x y z
N MET A 1 -19.89 -16.69 -17.30
CA MET A 1 -18.43 -16.45 -17.33
C MET A 1 -18.04 -16.32 -18.78
N THR A 2 -17.75 -15.11 -19.24
CA THR A 2 -17.41 -14.84 -20.64
C THR A 2 -15.92 -15.06 -20.90
N LEU A 3 -15.52 -15.30 -22.14
CA LEU A 3 -14.11 -15.43 -22.53
C LEU A 3 -13.28 -14.17 -22.18
N ARG A 4 -13.92 -13.00 -22.07
CA ARG A 4 -13.31 -11.79 -21.52
C ARG A 4 -12.95 -11.97 -20.04
N ASP A 5 -13.84 -12.52 -19.21
CA ASP A 5 -13.60 -12.70 -17.77
C ASP A 5 -12.39 -13.61 -17.46
N LEU A 6 -12.13 -14.62 -18.29
CA LEU A 6 -10.96 -15.51 -18.17
C LEU A 6 -9.63 -14.83 -18.52
N ALA A 7 -9.64 -13.81 -19.38
CA ALA A 7 -8.46 -12.98 -19.68
C ALA A 7 -8.19 -11.90 -18.60
N TYR A 8 -9.12 -11.74 -17.65
CA TYR A 8 -9.10 -10.71 -16.60
C TYR A 8 -8.52 -11.17 -15.26
N ASP A 9 -8.23 -12.46 -15.12
CA ASP A 9 -7.74 -13.01 -13.86
C ASP A 9 -6.23 -13.17 -13.84
N SER A 10 -5.68 -13.05 -12.62
CA SER A 10 -4.27 -13.29 -12.37
C SER A 10 -3.92 -14.73 -12.73
N THR A 11 -2.85 -14.91 -13.49
CA THR A 11 -2.30 -16.24 -13.81
C THR A 11 -1.78 -16.92 -12.53
N GLN A 12 -1.60 -18.24 -12.57
CA GLN A 12 -1.02 -18.96 -11.42
C GLN A 12 0.37 -18.41 -11.05
N VAL A 13 1.17 -18.03 -12.03
CA VAL A 13 2.50 -17.44 -11.81
C VAL A 13 2.38 -16.09 -11.08
N GLN A 14 1.46 -15.23 -11.52
CA GLN A 14 1.20 -13.94 -10.86
C GLN A 14 0.74 -14.13 -9.41
N ARG A 15 -0.19 -15.07 -9.17
CA ARG A 15 -0.66 -15.38 -7.81
C ARG A 15 0.46 -15.88 -6.90
N ARG A 16 1.30 -16.80 -7.39
CA ARG A 16 2.46 -17.31 -6.64
C ARG A 16 3.49 -16.22 -6.37
N PHE A 17 3.74 -15.34 -7.33
CA PHE A 17 4.64 -14.20 -7.16
C PHE A 17 4.12 -13.24 -6.10
N THR A 18 2.85 -12.82 -6.19
CA THR A 18 2.21 -11.97 -5.18
C THR A 18 2.26 -12.60 -3.79
N LEU A 19 1.96 -13.90 -3.68
CA LEU A 19 2.05 -14.62 -2.41
C LEU A 19 3.48 -14.64 -1.86
N GLY A 20 4.48 -14.89 -2.71
CA GLY A 20 5.89 -14.86 -2.32
C GLY A 20 6.31 -13.49 -1.79
N VAL A 21 5.89 -12.41 -2.45
CA VAL A 21 6.16 -11.04 -2.00
C VAL A 21 5.44 -10.71 -0.69
N ALA A 22 4.19 -11.16 -0.53
CA ALA A 22 3.43 -10.97 0.71
C ALA A 22 4.10 -11.68 1.91
N LEU A 23 4.57 -12.91 1.70
CA LEU A 23 5.31 -13.67 2.72
C LEU A 23 6.67 -13.02 3.03
N ALA A 24 7.38 -12.52 2.02
CA ALA A 24 8.61 -11.74 2.23
C ALA A 24 8.32 -10.47 3.04
N GLY A 25 7.16 -9.86 2.85
CA GLY A 25 6.70 -8.72 3.64
C GLY A 25 6.49 -9.04 5.12
N MET A 26 5.90 -10.20 5.42
CA MET A 26 5.80 -10.69 6.81
C MET A 26 7.18 -10.89 7.45
N VAL A 27 8.12 -11.49 6.71
CA VAL A 27 9.50 -11.67 7.18
C VAL A 27 10.18 -10.33 7.45
N LEU A 28 10.01 -9.35 6.56
CA LEU A 28 10.53 -7.99 6.76
C LEU A 28 9.95 -7.36 8.03
N ALA A 29 8.63 -7.45 8.25
CA ALA A 29 7.99 -6.94 9.44
C ALA A 29 8.52 -7.60 10.73
N THR A 30 8.73 -8.92 10.70
CA THR A 30 9.35 -9.64 11.83
C THR A 30 10.79 -9.18 12.09
N ILE A 31 11.59 -8.94 11.04
CA ILE A 31 12.96 -8.46 11.20
C ILE A 31 12.97 -7.06 11.82
N CYS A 32 12.16 -6.12 11.31
CA CYS A 32 12.02 -4.77 11.86
C CYS A 32 11.66 -4.80 13.35
N ALA A 33 10.59 -5.52 13.70
CA ALA A 33 10.14 -5.68 15.07
C ALA A 33 11.20 -6.34 15.97
N GLY A 34 11.92 -7.34 15.47
CA GLY A 34 13.01 -8.00 16.20
C GLY A 34 14.21 -7.07 16.47
N LEU A 35 14.61 -6.27 15.48
CA LEU A 35 15.67 -5.26 15.65
C LEU A 35 15.27 -4.17 16.64
N ALA A 36 13.99 -3.82 16.67
CA ALA A 36 13.41 -2.87 17.61
C ALA A 36 13.18 -3.44 19.02
N ASN A 37 13.37 -4.75 19.24
CA ASN A 37 13.10 -5.44 20.50
C ASN A 37 11.69 -5.16 21.07
N VAL A 38 10.67 -5.14 20.20
CA VAL A 38 9.28 -4.93 20.63
C VAL A 38 8.75 -6.15 21.38
N ASP A 39 7.95 -5.92 22.42
CA ASP A 39 7.34 -6.98 23.25
C ASP A 39 5.83 -7.08 22.99
N TRP A 40 5.47 -7.26 21.72
CA TRP A 40 4.07 -7.37 21.31
C TRP A 40 3.46 -8.72 21.71
N ALA A 41 2.21 -8.67 22.18
CA ALA A 41 1.40 -9.85 22.39
C ALA A 41 1.13 -10.60 21.07
N SER A 42 0.85 -11.90 21.15
CA SER A 42 0.62 -12.75 19.98
C SER A 42 -0.50 -12.26 19.05
N TRP A 43 -1.54 -11.63 19.60
CA TRP A 43 -2.63 -11.05 18.80
C TRP A 43 -2.23 -9.75 18.09
N GLN A 44 -1.35 -8.94 18.68
CA GLN A 44 -0.77 -7.76 18.03
C GLN A 44 0.11 -8.19 16.86
N TRP A 45 0.93 -9.22 17.05
CA TRP A 45 1.69 -9.85 15.98
C TRP A 45 0.80 -10.32 14.82
N ALA A 46 -0.33 -10.98 15.11
CA ALA A 46 -1.26 -11.41 14.07
C ALA A 46 -1.77 -10.24 13.22
N ILE A 47 -2.08 -9.10 13.85
CA ILE A 47 -2.51 -7.87 13.16
C ILE A 47 -1.37 -7.32 12.31
N VAL A 48 -0.19 -7.11 12.89
CA VAL A 48 0.98 -6.55 12.19
C VAL A 48 1.35 -7.39 10.97
N LEU A 49 1.41 -8.72 11.13
CA LEU A 49 1.75 -9.64 10.04
C LEU A 49 0.67 -9.68 8.97
N PHE A 50 -0.61 -9.59 9.33
CA PHE A 50 -1.70 -9.47 8.37
C PHE A 50 -1.59 -8.18 7.56
N VAL A 51 -1.31 -7.04 8.21
CA VAL A 51 -1.09 -5.75 7.54
C VAL A 51 0.14 -5.81 6.63
N ALA A 52 1.24 -6.40 7.08
CA ALA A 52 2.45 -6.56 6.26
C ALA A 52 2.18 -7.41 5.01
N PHE A 53 1.48 -8.53 5.18
CA PHE A 53 1.06 -9.41 4.09
C PHE A 53 0.21 -8.66 3.06
N ASP A 54 -0.83 -7.95 3.51
CA ASP A 54 -1.73 -7.21 2.63
C ASP A 54 -1.04 -6.03 1.93
N LEU A 55 -0.27 -5.22 2.66
CA LEU A 55 0.34 -4.02 2.11
C LEU A 55 1.44 -4.38 1.11
N ILE A 56 2.38 -5.24 1.51
CA ILE A 56 3.55 -5.58 0.68
C ILE A 56 3.14 -6.51 -0.47
N GLY A 57 2.26 -7.48 -0.22
CA GLY A 57 1.63 -8.27 -1.29
C GLY A 57 0.82 -7.39 -2.25
N GLY A 58 0.13 -6.38 -1.71
CA GLY A 58 -0.62 -5.39 -2.47
C GLY A 58 0.24 -4.55 -3.41
N VAL A 59 1.46 -4.17 -3.02
CA VAL A 59 2.42 -3.49 -3.93
C VAL A 59 2.66 -4.34 -5.19
N ALA A 60 2.94 -5.63 -5.02
CA ALA A 60 3.16 -6.54 -6.15
C ALA A 60 1.88 -6.78 -6.95
N ALA A 61 0.74 -6.97 -6.29
CA ALA A 61 -0.52 -7.23 -6.97
C ALA A 61 -0.97 -6.02 -7.80
N MET A 62 -0.93 -4.82 -7.23
CA MET A 62 -1.46 -3.59 -7.83
C MET A 62 -0.59 -3.00 -8.94
N THR A 63 0.58 -3.59 -9.19
CA THR A 63 1.43 -3.29 -10.34
C THR A 63 1.20 -4.24 -11.51
N MET A 64 0.29 -5.22 -11.37
CA MET A 64 -0.05 -6.16 -12.44
C MET A 64 -1.31 -5.74 -13.23
N PRO A 65 -1.39 -6.03 -14.55
CA PRO A 65 -2.52 -5.61 -15.39
C PRO A 65 -3.91 -6.03 -14.89
N PRO A 66 -4.14 -7.27 -14.40
CA PRO A 66 -5.44 -7.68 -13.88
C PRO A 66 -5.94 -6.81 -12.71
N ALA A 67 -5.06 -6.50 -11.75
CA ALA A 67 -5.43 -5.70 -10.58
C ALA A 67 -5.63 -4.23 -10.96
N ILE A 68 -4.76 -3.69 -11.83
CA ILE A 68 -4.85 -2.31 -12.30
C ILE A 68 -6.19 -2.06 -12.99
N ARG A 69 -6.62 -2.95 -13.89
CA ARG A 69 -7.92 -2.82 -14.58
C ARG A 69 -9.10 -2.88 -13.62
N LYS A 70 -9.04 -3.76 -12.61
CA LYS A 70 -10.10 -3.87 -11.58
C LYS A 70 -10.14 -2.64 -10.66
N LEU A 71 -9.00 -2.03 -10.36
CA LEU A 71 -8.92 -0.90 -9.45
C LEU A 71 -9.20 0.45 -10.12
N ARG A 72 -8.69 0.64 -11.34
CA ARG A 72 -8.73 1.89 -12.09
C ARG A 72 -9.47 1.69 -13.42
N PRO A 73 -10.74 1.24 -13.42
CA PRO A 73 -11.53 1.16 -14.64
C PRO A 73 -11.81 2.57 -15.17
N PRO A 74 -11.84 2.79 -16.50
CA PRO A 74 -11.97 4.13 -17.10
C PRO A 74 -13.24 4.90 -16.70
N ASP A 75 -14.30 4.19 -16.35
CA ASP A 75 -15.64 4.68 -16.05
C ASP A 75 -15.91 4.90 -14.54
N GLU A 76 -14.98 4.51 -13.65
CA GLU A 76 -15.13 4.72 -12.20
C GLU A 76 -13.94 5.52 -11.60
N PRO A 77 -13.84 6.84 -11.86
CA PRO A 77 -12.69 7.65 -11.43
C PRO A 77 -12.56 7.77 -9.90
N LEU A 78 -13.64 7.53 -9.15
CA LEU A 78 -13.63 7.57 -7.69
C LEU A 78 -13.19 6.25 -7.06
N ARG A 79 -13.24 5.13 -7.80
CA ARG A 79 -12.90 3.81 -7.26
C ARG A 79 -11.49 3.72 -6.65
N PRO A 80 -10.44 4.30 -7.24
CA PRO A 80 -9.10 4.26 -6.65
C PRO A 80 -9.01 5.10 -5.38
N VAL A 81 -9.73 6.22 -5.33
CA VAL A 81 -9.79 7.10 -4.16
C VAL A 81 -10.54 6.42 -3.02
N LEU A 82 -11.67 5.79 -3.30
CA LEU A 82 -12.41 4.99 -2.31
C LEU A 82 -11.58 3.82 -1.83
N PHE A 83 -10.88 3.13 -2.72
CA PHE A 83 -9.93 2.08 -2.34
C PHE A 83 -8.91 2.62 -1.33
N ALA A 84 -8.24 3.74 -1.62
CA ALA A 84 -7.29 4.35 -0.69
C ALA A 84 -7.95 4.75 0.65
N ALA A 85 -9.14 5.34 0.61
CA ALA A 85 -9.88 5.75 1.81
C ALA A 85 -10.28 4.58 2.72
N PHE A 86 -10.59 3.41 2.14
CA PHE A 86 -10.91 2.21 2.91
C PHE A 86 -9.67 1.47 3.45
N HIS A 87 -8.45 1.81 3.03
CA HIS A 87 -7.22 1.20 3.54
C HIS A 87 -6.78 1.83 4.87
N VAL A 88 -7.63 1.74 5.89
CA VAL A 88 -7.40 2.33 7.22
C VAL A 88 -6.36 1.59 8.09
N HIS A 89 -5.44 0.84 7.47
CA HIS A 89 -4.40 0.08 8.16
C HIS A 89 -3.57 0.90 9.17
N PRO A 90 -3.16 2.16 8.87
CA PRO A 90 -2.46 2.99 9.86
C PRO A 90 -3.22 3.13 11.18
N PHE A 91 -4.55 3.30 11.12
CA PHE A 91 -5.39 3.42 12.31
C PHE A 91 -5.61 2.07 13.01
N ILE A 92 -5.75 0.98 12.26
CA ILE A 92 -5.80 -0.38 12.82
C ILE A 92 -4.53 -0.67 13.63
N ILE A 93 -3.37 -0.25 13.11
CA ILE A 93 -2.08 -0.39 13.81
C ILE A 93 -2.05 0.44 15.08
N CYS A 94 -2.45 1.72 15.07
CA CYS A 94 -2.57 2.53 16.30
C CYS A 94 -3.51 1.91 17.34
N LEU A 95 -4.62 1.31 16.90
CA LEU A 95 -5.55 0.65 17.81
C LEU A 95 -4.94 -0.62 18.45
N ALA A 96 -4.12 -1.34 17.69
CA ALA A 96 -3.46 -2.55 18.17
C ALA A 96 -2.22 -2.25 19.03
N LEU A 97 -1.50 -1.18 18.71
CA LEU A 97 -0.22 -0.77 19.30
C LEU A 97 -0.35 0.66 19.88
N PRO A 98 -0.78 0.81 21.15
CA PRO A 98 -1.07 2.12 21.75
C PRO A 98 0.14 3.06 21.83
N GLU A 99 1.36 2.52 21.76
CA GLU A 99 2.61 3.26 21.71
C GLU A 99 2.83 4.00 20.39
N ILE A 100 2.06 3.68 19.35
CA ILE A 100 2.17 4.31 18.04
C ILE A 100 1.34 5.60 17.97
N GLU A 101 2.01 6.70 17.67
CA GLU A 101 1.40 8.01 17.57
C GLU A 101 0.35 8.10 16.44
N ILE A 102 -0.88 8.42 16.83
CA ILE A 102 -2.01 8.56 15.89
C ILE A 102 -1.81 9.71 14.91
N GLU A 103 -1.08 10.77 15.29
CA GLU A 103 -0.81 11.93 14.44
C GLU A 103 0.04 11.52 13.22
N THR A 104 1.14 10.80 13.45
CA THR A 104 1.99 10.27 12.38
C THR A 104 1.22 9.32 11.45
N MET A 105 0.36 8.46 12.00
CA MET A 105 -0.48 7.57 11.19
C MET A 105 -1.58 8.30 10.42
N ALA A 106 -2.13 9.38 10.98
CA ALA A 106 -3.07 10.26 10.29
C ALA A 106 -2.40 11.01 9.13
N VAL A 107 -1.15 11.46 9.32
CA VAL A 107 -0.35 12.08 8.25
C VAL A 107 -0.05 11.06 7.14
N LEU A 108 0.39 9.84 7.49
CA LEU A 108 0.61 8.76 6.51
C LEU A 108 -0.65 8.45 5.70
N TYR A 109 -1.79 8.29 6.39
CA TYR A 109 -3.08 8.05 5.76
C TYR A 109 -3.47 9.22 4.83
N GLY A 110 -3.39 10.45 5.33
CA GLY A 110 -3.75 11.66 4.59
C GLY A 110 -2.90 11.85 3.34
N LEU A 111 -1.58 11.67 3.44
CA LEU A 111 -0.65 11.77 2.30
C LEU A 111 -0.94 10.71 1.24
N ALA A 112 -1.29 9.48 1.62
CA ALA A 112 -1.61 8.44 0.66
C ALA A 112 -2.94 8.72 -0.07
N VAL A 113 -4.00 9.08 0.67
CA VAL A 113 -5.31 9.39 0.07
C VAL A 113 -5.22 10.63 -0.82
N ALA A 114 -4.54 11.68 -0.35
CA ALA A 114 -4.32 12.90 -1.13
C ALA A 114 -3.50 12.63 -2.40
N GLY A 115 -2.47 11.78 -2.32
CA GLY A 115 -1.69 11.39 -3.49
C GLY A 115 -2.52 10.65 -4.52
N VAL A 116 -3.33 9.67 -4.09
CA VAL A 116 -4.23 8.95 -5.00
C VAL A 116 -5.26 9.89 -5.61
N ALA A 117 -5.85 10.80 -4.83
CA ALA A 117 -6.79 11.79 -5.35
C ALA A 117 -6.12 12.70 -6.40
N ALA A 118 -4.94 13.26 -6.09
CA ALA A 118 -4.20 14.12 -7.01
C ALA A 118 -3.85 13.40 -8.32
N LEU A 119 -3.33 12.16 -8.25
CA LEU A 119 -2.94 11.38 -9.43
C LEU A 119 -4.14 10.98 -10.33
N ASN A 120 -5.35 10.91 -9.76
CA ASN A 120 -6.58 10.67 -10.52
C ASN A 120 -7.14 11.94 -11.15
N LEU A 121 -7.01 13.10 -10.50
CA LEU A 121 -7.53 14.37 -10.99
C LEU A 121 -6.62 15.05 -12.04
N LEU A 122 -5.33 14.72 -12.07
CA LEU A 122 -4.40 15.34 -13.01
C LEU A 122 -4.68 14.93 -14.46
N PRO A 123 -4.88 15.88 -15.39
CA PRO A 123 -5.12 15.59 -16.81
C PRO A 123 -3.88 15.04 -17.51
N VAL A 124 -2.69 15.17 -16.91
CA VAL A 124 -1.40 14.86 -17.52
C VAL A 124 -1.02 13.38 -17.30
N ARG A 125 -1.73 12.49 -17.99
CA ARG A 125 -1.53 11.03 -17.87
C ARG A 125 -0.09 10.58 -18.18
N GLN A 126 0.59 11.26 -19.10
CA GLN A 126 1.96 10.96 -19.53
C GLN A 126 3.03 11.11 -18.42
N HIS A 127 2.76 11.88 -17.38
CA HIS A 127 3.70 12.08 -16.26
C HIS A 127 3.22 11.43 -14.95
N ARG A 128 2.10 10.71 -14.98
CA ARG A 128 1.52 10.08 -13.80
C ARG A 128 2.53 9.21 -13.06
N SER A 129 3.38 8.47 -13.78
CA SER A 129 4.36 7.60 -13.14
C SER A 129 5.44 8.35 -12.38
N ALA A 130 6.01 9.39 -13.00
CA ALA A 130 7.01 10.24 -12.36
C ALA A 130 6.41 10.95 -11.14
N LEU A 131 5.18 11.46 -11.26
CA LEU A 131 4.47 12.12 -10.17
C LEU A 131 4.15 11.17 -9.03
N ALA A 132 3.75 9.92 -9.31
CA ALA A 132 3.46 8.93 -8.29
C ALA A 132 4.72 8.59 -7.46
N LEU A 133 5.87 8.43 -8.11
CA LEU A 133 7.13 8.15 -7.43
C LEU A 133 7.64 9.39 -6.68
N ALA A 134 7.58 10.58 -7.30
CA ALA A 134 7.94 11.83 -6.64
C ALA A 134 7.08 12.10 -5.40
N TRP A 135 5.77 11.78 -5.47
CA TRP A 135 4.87 11.85 -4.32
C TRP A 135 5.29 10.89 -3.21
N CYS A 136 5.61 9.63 -3.53
CA CYS A 136 6.10 8.67 -2.55
C CYS A 136 7.38 9.20 -1.86
N VAL A 137 8.34 9.71 -2.63
CA VAL A 137 9.58 10.29 -2.07
C VAL A 137 9.28 11.47 -1.16
N GLY A 138 8.48 12.44 -1.62
CA GLY A 138 8.12 13.61 -0.82
C GLY A 138 7.38 13.26 0.46
N ALA A 139 6.41 12.35 0.38
CA ALA A 139 5.65 11.88 1.53
C ALA A 139 6.53 11.14 2.54
N LEU A 140 7.40 10.23 2.08
CA LEU A 140 8.33 9.51 2.95
C LEU A 140 9.36 10.45 3.59
N SER A 141 9.81 11.49 2.88
CA SER A 141 10.67 12.53 3.46
C SER A 141 9.95 13.33 4.55
N ILE A 142 8.68 13.67 4.36
CA ILE A 142 7.86 14.33 5.41
C ILE A 142 7.72 13.41 6.63
N LEU A 143 7.39 12.14 6.40
CA LEU A 143 7.21 11.16 7.48
C LEU A 143 8.51 10.86 8.23
N ALA A 144 9.67 10.93 7.58
CA ALA A 144 10.97 10.77 8.22
C ALA A 144 11.34 11.94 9.16
N LEU A 145 10.65 13.08 9.06
CA LEU A 145 10.77 14.20 10.00
C LEU A 145 9.84 14.06 11.21
N LEU A 146 8.90 13.12 11.16
CA LEU A 146 8.06 12.75 12.29
C LEU A 146 8.71 11.58 13.03
N ASP A 147 8.43 11.44 14.32
CA ASP A 147 8.99 10.34 15.09
C ASP A 147 8.59 8.99 14.47
N GLY A 148 9.62 8.17 14.23
CA GLY A 148 9.47 6.89 13.55
C GLY A 148 8.74 5.89 14.43
N SER A 149 7.78 5.18 13.86
CA SER A 149 7.16 4.02 14.51
C SER A 149 8.18 2.88 14.60
N VAL A 150 8.88 2.80 15.73
CA VAL A 150 9.92 1.81 16.03
C VAL A 150 9.38 0.39 15.79
N GLY A 151 10.07 -0.39 14.95
CA GLY A 151 9.67 -1.75 14.55
C GLY A 151 8.65 -1.82 13.40
N LEU A 152 8.19 -0.67 12.90
CA LEU A 152 7.25 -0.54 11.78
C LEU A 152 7.84 0.25 10.60
N GLU A 153 9.16 0.24 10.43
CA GLU A 153 9.87 1.01 9.39
C GLU A 153 9.43 0.62 7.97
N TRP A 154 8.89 -0.59 7.81
CA TRP A 154 8.33 -1.09 6.55
C TRP A 154 6.94 -0.50 6.21
N LEU A 155 6.19 -0.01 7.20
CA LEU A 155 4.77 0.34 7.07
C LEU A 155 4.55 1.51 6.11
N ALA A 156 5.20 2.65 6.36
CA ALA A 156 5.04 3.84 5.53
C ALA A 156 5.46 3.60 4.07
N PRO A 157 6.64 3.01 3.78
CA PRO A 157 7.01 2.65 2.41
C PRO A 157 6.01 1.71 1.73
N ALA A 158 5.60 0.63 2.40
CA ALA A 158 4.66 -0.34 1.83
C ALA A 158 3.29 0.29 1.55
N TYR A 159 2.78 1.09 2.49
CA TYR A 159 1.49 1.77 2.39
C TYR A 159 1.47 2.78 1.24
N MET A 160 2.49 3.64 1.16
CA MET A 160 2.63 4.61 0.06
C MET A 160 2.81 3.90 -1.29
N LEU A 161 3.66 2.88 -1.38
CA LEU A 161 3.87 2.17 -2.64
C LEU A 161 2.62 1.44 -3.11
N LYS A 162 1.83 0.85 -2.20
CA LYS A 162 0.58 0.17 -2.56
C LYS A 162 -0.43 1.16 -3.13
N LEU A 163 -0.65 2.26 -2.44
CA LEU A 163 -1.72 3.21 -2.77
C LEU A 163 -1.31 4.19 -3.88
N THR A 164 -0.24 4.95 -3.68
CA THR A 164 0.23 5.96 -4.65
C THR A 164 1.20 5.37 -5.65
N GLY A 165 2.16 4.55 -5.20
CA GLY A 165 3.20 3.98 -6.06
C GLY A 165 2.64 3.07 -7.17
N SER A 166 1.50 2.41 -6.95
CA SER A 166 0.80 1.63 -7.99
C SER A 166 0.38 2.46 -9.20
N HIS A 167 0.30 3.79 -9.07
CA HIS A 167 0.06 4.70 -10.20
C HIS A 167 1.29 4.89 -11.11
N SER A 168 2.45 4.34 -10.74
CA SER A 168 3.64 4.26 -11.59
C SER A 168 3.46 3.35 -12.80
N VAL A 169 2.53 2.41 -12.75
CA VAL A 169 2.17 1.56 -13.88
C VAL A 169 0.98 2.16 -14.61
N PRO A 170 1.00 2.26 -15.96
CA PRO A 170 -0.14 2.70 -16.74
C PRO A 170 -1.39 1.87 -16.45
N ALA A 171 -2.57 2.48 -16.55
CA ALA A 171 -3.79 1.69 -16.69
C ALA A 171 -3.66 0.88 -17.99
N ALA A 172 -3.91 -0.43 -17.94
CA ALA A 172 -3.89 -1.23 -19.16
C ALA A 172 -5.07 -0.80 -20.04
N ASP A 173 -4.77 -0.42 -21.28
CA ASP A 173 -5.76 -0.10 -22.32
C ASP A 173 -6.69 -1.29 -22.64
#